data_AF-N1MP63-F1
#
_entry.id   AF-N1MP63-F1
#
_cell.length_a   1.000
_cell.length_b   1.000
_cell.length_c   1.000
_cell.angle_alpha   90.00
_cell.angle_beta   90.00
_cell.angle_gamma   90.00
#
_symmetry.space_group_name_H-M   'P 1'
#
loop_
_entity.id
_entity.type
_entity.pdbx_description
1 polymer ?
#
loop_
_entity_poly.entity_id
_entity_poly.type
_entity_poly.pdbx_seq_one_letter_code
_entity_poly.pdbx_strand_id
1 'polypeptide(L)' 'MRFVKFDLDTYIRTKDMSGGAIYTVVEDDLPELEMITDEQGHPTRGGLIGYALAYALMAGFVGAMFYIL' A
#
# COMPACT_ATOMS: atom_id res chain seq x y z
N MET A 1 6.68 2.07 -6.03
CA MET A 1 5.62 2.69 -6.92
C MET A 1 5.04 3.92 -6.22
N ARG A 2 4.84 5.05 -6.93
CA ARG A 2 4.26 6.29 -6.37
C ARG A 2 2.79 6.38 -6.70
N PHE A 3 1.91 6.63 -5.72
CA PHE A 3 0.49 6.83 -5.97
C PHE A 3 0.08 8.25 -5.59
N VAL A 4 -0.78 8.83 -6.41
CA VAL A 4 -1.29 10.19 -6.19
C VAL A 4 -2.55 10.08 -5.35
N LYS A 5 -2.59 10.83 -4.25
CA LYS A 5 -3.73 10.88 -3.33
C LYS A 5 -4.11 12.32 -3.02
N PHE A 6 -5.41 12.53 -2.80
CA PHE A 6 -5.90 13.82 -2.33
C PHE A 6 -5.34 14.12 -0.93
N ASP A 7 -4.78 15.31 -0.77
CA ASP A 7 -4.26 15.77 0.52
C ASP A 7 -5.41 16.25 1.40
N LEU A 8 -6.02 15.28 2.08
CA LEU A 8 -7.13 15.54 2.99
C LEU A 8 -6.71 16.42 4.17
N ASP A 9 -5.45 16.36 4.60
CA ASP A 9 -4.98 17.10 5.77
C ASP A 9 -4.88 18.60 5.44
N THR A 10 -4.30 18.94 4.29
CA THR A 10 -4.27 20.32 3.79
C THR A 10 -5.69 20.86 3.56
N TYR A 11 -6.59 20.05 3.00
CA TYR A 11 -7.99 20.46 2.84
C TYR A 11 -8.67 20.75 4.19
N ILE A 12 -8.56 19.84 5.17
CA ILE A 12 -9.19 19.99 6.49
C ILE A 12 -8.70 21.26 7.20
N ARG A 13 -7.41 21.58 7.06
CA ARG A 13 -6.81 22.77 7.69
C ARG A 13 -7.21 24.08 7.02
N THR A 14 -7.55 24.06 5.73
CA THR A 14 -7.75 25.27 4.93
C THR A 14 -9.22 25.54 4.56
N LYS A 15 -10.12 24.56 4.75
CA LYS A 15 -11.53 24.65 4.37
C LYS A 15 -12.27 25.85 4.97
N ASP A 16 -11.86 26.32 6.15
CA ASP A 16 -12.51 27.42 6.88
C ASP A 16 -11.76 28.75 6.69
N MET A 17 -10.74 28.81 5.84
CA MET A 17 -10.02 30.05 5.54
C MET A 17 -10.84 30.97 4.64
N SER A 18 -10.78 32.27 4.88
CA SER A 18 -11.52 33.30 4.10
C SER A 18 -11.15 33.34 2.61
N GLY A 19 -9.97 32.85 2.25
CA GLY A 19 -9.50 32.71 0.86
C GLY A 19 -9.99 31.44 0.14
N GLY A 20 -10.74 30.58 0.83
CA GLY A 20 -11.20 29.28 0.32
C GLY A 20 -10.27 28.12 0.65
N ALA A 21 -10.79 26.91 0.49
CA ALA A 21 -10.06 25.67 0.73
C ALA A 21 -8.96 25.45 -0.31
N ILE A 22 -7.80 24.97 0.15
CA ILE A 22 -6.72 24.55 -0.74
C ILE A 22 -6.96 23.10 -1.13
N TYR A 23 -7.07 22.87 -2.45
CA TYR A 23 -7.18 21.54 -3.04
C TYR A 23 -5.84 21.16 -3.65
N THR A 24 -5.18 20.17 -3.07
CA THR A 24 -3.91 19.66 -3.59
C THR A 24 -3.86 18.14 -3.54
N VAL A 25 -2.88 17.58 -4.23
CA VAL A 25 -2.57 16.16 -4.24
C VAL A 25 -1.15 15.96 -3.76
N VAL A 26 -0.93 14.88 -3.02
CA VAL A 26 0.38 14.44 -2.56
C VAL A 26 0.72 13.11 -3.20
N GLU A 27 1.99 12.93 -3.52
CA GLU A 27 2.54 11.67 -3.99
C GLU A 27 3.09 10.92 -2.79
N ASP A 28 2.40 9.86 -2.38
CA ASP A 28 2.85 8.97 -1.32
C ASP A 28 3.64 7.80 -1.95
N ASP A 29 4.79 7.49 -1.35
CA ASP A 29 5.53 6.28 -1.68
C ASP A 29 4.84 5.07 -1.05
N LEU A 30 4.44 4.10 -1.88
CA LEU A 30 4.05 2.80 -1.37
C LEU A 30 5.32 2.08 -0.90
N PRO A 31 5.45 1.73 0.40
CA PRO A 31 6.56 0.92 0.85
C PRO A 31 6.48 -0.42 0.13
N GLU A 32 7.53 -0.73 -0.63
CA GLU A 32 7.63 -2.02 -1.30
C GLU A 32 7.88 -3.09 -0.24
N LEU A 33 7.20 -4.23 -0.36
CA LEU A 33 7.46 -5.36 0.52
C LEU A 33 8.81 -5.95 0.12
N GLU A 34 9.85 -5.57 0.85
CA GLU A 34 11.21 -5.96 0.51
C GLU A 34 11.40 -7.47 0.71
N MET A 35 11.92 -8.15 -0.31
CA MET A 35 12.17 -9.58 -0.26
C MET A 35 13.49 -9.85 0.46
N ILE A 36 13.47 -10.76 1.44
CA ILE A 36 14.68 -11.14 2.17
C ILE A 36 15.64 -11.87 1.23
N THR A 37 16.78 -11.24 0.98
CA THR A 37 17.85 -11.73 0.12
C THR A 37 19.05 -12.21 0.95
N ASP A 38 19.87 -13.09 0.36
CA ASP A 38 21.16 -13.48 0.91
C ASP A 38 22.26 -12.45 0.61
N GLU A 39 23.50 -12.73 1.06
CA GLU A 39 24.66 -11.84 0.85
C GLU A 39 25.00 -11.59 -0.64
N GLN A 40 24.47 -12.41 -1.55
CA GLN A 40 24.67 -12.28 -3.00
C GLN A 40 23.49 -11.58 -3.69
N GLY A 41 22.46 -11.18 -2.93
CA GLY A 41 21.24 -10.57 -3.46
C GLY A 41 20.25 -11.58 -4.03
N HIS A 42 20.45 -12.89 -3.82
CA HIS A 42 19.49 -13.89 -4.26
C HIS A 42 18.34 -14.03 -3.26
N PRO A 43 17.10 -14.20 -3.72
CA PRO A 43 15.97 -14.45 -2.85
C PRO A 43 16.20 -15.71 -2.01
N THR A 44 16.06 -15.60 -0.69
CA THR A 44 16.16 -16.78 0.17
C THR A 44 15.02 -17.74 -0.15
N ARG A 45 15.28 -19.06 -0.09
CA ARG A 45 14.23 -20.08 -0.28
C ARG A 45 13.10 -19.91 0.73
N GLY A 46 13.43 -19.54 1.97
CA GLY A 46 12.45 -19.22 3.00
C GLY A 46 11.60 -17.99 2.64
N GLY A 47 12.22 -16.92 2.14
CA GLY A 47 11.53 -15.72 1.67
C GLY A 47 10.58 -16.03 0.51
N LEU A 48 11.00 -16.85 -0.46
CA LEU A 48 10.15 -17.27 -1.58
C LEU A 48 8.92 -18.07 -1.13
N ILE A 49 9.10 -19.03 -0.22
CA ILE A 49 7.99 -19.83 0.31
C ILE A 49 7.03 -18.95 1.11
N GLY A 50 7.55 -18.07 1.98
CA GLY A 50 6.75 -17.16 2.78
C GLY A 50 5.95 -16.18 1.89
N TYR A 51 6.58 -15.64 0.86
CA TYR A 51 5.94 -14.77 -0.12
C TYR A 51 4.80 -15.51 -0.85
N ALA A 52 5.05 -16.70 -1.36
CA ALA A 52 4.03 -17.51 -2.03
C ALA A 52 2.85 -17.83 -1.10
N LEU A 53 3.12 -18.18 0.16
CA LEU A 53 2.09 -18.48 1.16
C LEU A 53 1.24 -17.24 1.48
N ALA A 54 1.86 -16.07 1.64
CA ALA A 54 1.16 -14.83 1.92
C ALA A 54 0.14 -14.48 0.82
N TYR A 55 0.54 -14.59 -0.45
CA TYR A 55 -0.38 -14.36 -1.58
C TYR A 55 -1.48 -15.41 -1.66
N ALA A 56 -1.18 -16.68 -1.38
CA ALA A 56 -2.19 -17.74 -1.36
C ALA A 56 -3.25 -17.49 -0.27
N LEU A 57 -2.83 -17.08 0.93
CA LEU A 57 -3.73 -16.75 2.03
C LEU A 57 -4.56 -15.49 1.72
N MET A 58 -3.94 -14.44 1.18
CA MET A 58 -4.64 -13.22 0.78
C MET A 58 -5.71 -13.51 -0.28
N ALA A 59 -5.34 -14.24 -1.35
CA ALA A 59 -6.28 -14.62 -2.40
C ALA A 59 -7.41 -15.51 -1.87
N GLY A 60 -7.08 -16.47 -1.00
CA GLY A 60 -8.06 -17.32 -0.34
C GLY A 60 -9.04 -16.55 0.53
N PHE A 61 -8.55 -15.58 1.32
CA PHE A 61 -9.39 -14.71 2.14
C PHE A 61 -10.33 -13.85 1.29
N VAL A 62 -9.81 -13.17 0.27
CA VAL A 62 -10.62 -12.36 -0.64
C VAL A 62 -11.64 -13.23 -1.38
N GLY A 63 -11.25 -14.39 -1.87
CA GLY A 63 -12.17 -15.34 -2.51
C GLY A 63 -13.28 -15.84 -1.57
N ALA A 64 -12.93 -16.14 -0.32
CA ALA A 64 -13.90 -16.53 0.70
C ALA A 64 -14.90 -15.41 1.01
N MET A 65 -14.47 -14.14 1.01
CA MET A 65 -15.38 -13.01 1.16
C MET A 65 -16.46 -13.02 0.08
N PHE A 66 -16.11 -13.23 -1.20
CA PHE A 66 -17.10 -13.30 -2.30
C PHE A 66 -18.03 -14.51 -2.23
N TYR A 67 -17.61 -15.59 -1.57
CA TYR A 67 -18.45 -16.77 -1.40
C TYR A 67 -19.42 -16.65 -0.22
N ILE A 68 -19.02 -15.93 0.83
CA ILE A 68 -19.75 -15.83 2.10
C ILE A 68 -20.64 -14.59 2.18
N LEU A 69 -20.17 -13.44 1.66
CA LEU A 69 -20.88 -12.16 1.64
C LEU A 69 -21.72 -12.00 0.37
#